data_AF-A0A3L7ZW21-F1
#
_entry.id   AF-A0A3L7ZW21-F1
#
_cell.length_a   1.000
_cell.length_b   1.000
_cell.length_c   1.000
_cell.angle_alpha   90.00
_cell.angle_beta   90.00
_cell.angle_gamma   90.00
#
_symmetry.space_group_name_H-M   'P 1'
#
loop_
_entity.id
_entity.type
_entity.pdbx_description
1 polymer ?
#
loop_
_entity_poly.entity_id
_entity_poly.type
_entity_poly.pdbx_seq_one_letter_code
_entity_poly.pdbx_strand_id
1 'polypeptide(L)'
;MINRILIRMKVVQMLYSYLLTRSDFNVLPVPETRSRDKRYAYKLYCDLLLLLIDQSGFKITNYEGRPRIERADKRAKNDYTRIAQALASNDDMQNIALSRRSFIEALAPMRLRLDAAVKASSIYKEYSRKKTAPEIGDEVQLWKTIMHTILLRDRELDALIHADEEFTHVGYEQALAMLDVTLNDFSTVKGSLIEARRGLAASLDKSYELYHSLLQLMIDLTHLRAQQLDEAKHRYITTHDDLNPNMRFVENKFIKALEENEDMCDYLKDIPLSWVDEDVTLRRLMAKIIDSEAYKKYMSAPDVDFAADCELWASLFKTVIIESDELAEALESQSVYWNDDVTIMGSFVLKTIKIFANAKGAPVKLLPKFKDLEDERFGPRLFEAAISNQDEYRAMIDECLVESRWDPDRLAFMDIVILETAIAELLNFESIPTIVTINEYTEIANYYSTPKSGQFITGMLYAIVNNLKKAGILVKE
;
A
#
# COMPACT_ATOMS: atom_id res chain seq x y z
N MET A 1 14.79 10.62 -6.49
CA MET A 1 15.56 9.81 -5.51
C MET A 1 14.91 8.45 -5.44
N ILE A 2 13.65 8.39 -4.99
CA ILE A 2 12.78 7.23 -5.14
C ILE A 2 12.81 6.77 -6.59
N ASN A 3 13.51 5.66 -6.83
CA ASN A 3 13.64 5.04 -8.14
C ASN A 3 12.61 3.92 -8.27
N ARG A 4 12.48 3.37 -9.48
CA ARG A 4 11.52 2.29 -9.73
C ARG A 4 11.80 1.02 -8.90
N ILE A 5 13.05 0.79 -8.47
CA ILE A 5 13.41 -0.33 -7.60
C ILE A 5 12.71 -0.21 -6.24
N LEU A 6 12.90 0.93 -5.55
CA LEU A 6 12.25 1.19 -4.27
C LEU A 6 10.73 1.17 -4.39
N ILE A 7 10.19 1.74 -5.48
CA ILE A 7 8.75 1.76 -5.70
C ILE A 7 8.20 0.33 -5.83
N ARG A 8 8.86 -0.56 -6.59
CA ARG A 8 8.46 -1.97 -6.69
C ARG A 8 8.47 -2.65 -5.33
N MET A 9 9.52 -2.46 -4.54
CA MET A 9 9.63 -3.03 -3.19
C MET A 9 8.47 -2.56 -2.32
N LYS A 10 8.20 -1.25 -2.25
CA LYS A 10 7.06 -0.72 -1.48
C LYS A 10 5.70 -1.21 -1.98
N VAL A 11 5.53 -1.38 -3.29
CA VAL A 11 4.30 -1.96 -3.86
C VAL A 11 4.15 -3.42 -3.44
N VAL A 12 5.19 -4.24 -3.56
CA VAL A 12 5.17 -5.66 -3.14
C VAL A 12 4.86 -5.79 -1.65
N GLN A 13 5.50 -4.98 -0.80
CA GLN A 13 5.23 -4.97 0.65
C GLN A 13 3.77 -4.63 0.95
N MET A 14 3.25 -3.57 0.32
CA MET A 14 1.88 -3.14 0.54
C MET A 14 0.85 -4.14 0.01
N LEU A 15 1.12 -4.75 -1.14
CA LEU A 15 0.30 -5.83 -1.68
C LEU A 15 0.34 -7.05 -0.77
N TYR A 16 1.50 -7.42 -0.24
CA TYR A 16 1.62 -8.54 0.69
C TYR A 16 0.79 -8.30 1.95
N SER A 17 0.94 -7.15 2.60
CA SER A 17 0.15 -6.79 3.78
C SER A 17 -1.35 -6.73 3.47
N TYR A 18 -1.73 -6.15 2.33
CA TYR A 18 -3.13 -6.06 1.90
C TYR A 18 -3.72 -7.44 1.62
N LEU A 19 -3.07 -8.28 0.81
CA LEU A 19 -3.57 -9.58 0.40
C LEU A 19 -3.56 -10.61 1.55
N LEU A 20 -2.64 -10.48 2.51
CA LEU A 20 -2.62 -11.33 3.70
C LEU A 20 -3.80 -11.04 4.65
N THR A 21 -4.24 -9.78 4.71
CA THR A 21 -5.29 -9.32 5.64
C THR A 21 -6.65 -9.11 4.99
N ARG A 22 -6.71 -9.17 3.65
CA ARG A 22 -7.94 -9.03 2.87
C ARG A 22 -8.87 -10.19 3.20
N SER A 23 -10.07 -9.86 3.70
CA SER A 23 -11.25 -10.69 3.51
C SER A 23 -11.86 -10.35 2.15
N ASP A 24 -12.28 -11.36 1.38
CA ASP A 24 -13.12 -11.10 0.22
C ASP A 24 -14.51 -10.70 0.67
N PHE A 25 -15.09 -9.71 -0.02
CA PHE A 25 -16.48 -9.33 0.20
C PHE A 25 -17.38 -10.49 -0.21
N ASN A 26 -17.89 -11.20 0.80
CA ASN A 26 -18.66 -12.40 0.62
C ASN A 26 -20.07 -12.24 1.17
N VAL A 27 -21.02 -12.83 0.45
CA VAL A 27 -22.36 -13.06 0.98
C VAL A 27 -22.25 -14.10 2.09
N LEU A 28 -23.04 -13.94 3.16
CA LEU A 28 -23.01 -14.88 4.28
C LEU A 28 -23.42 -16.28 3.79
N PRO A 29 -22.75 -17.35 4.27
CA PRO A 29 -23.07 -18.70 3.86
C PRO A 29 -24.40 -19.17 4.46
N VAL A 30 -24.95 -20.25 3.89
CA VAL A 30 -26.14 -20.93 4.45
C VAL A 30 -25.84 -21.36 5.90
N PRO A 31 -26.70 -21.05 6.89
CA PRO A 31 -26.47 -21.45 8.26
C PRO A 31 -26.37 -22.97 8.43
N GLU A 32 -25.34 -23.44 9.14
CA GLU A 32 -25.11 -24.88 9.40
C GLU A 32 -26.27 -25.53 10.16
N THR A 33 -26.92 -24.77 11.05
CA THR A 33 -28.02 -25.23 11.88
C THR A 33 -29.36 -24.83 11.26
N ARG A 34 -30.19 -25.82 10.93
CA ARG A 34 -31.44 -25.65 10.18
C ARG A 34 -32.68 -25.44 11.06
N SER A 35 -32.59 -24.58 12.08
CA SER A 35 -33.82 -24.18 12.81
C SER A 35 -34.76 -23.43 11.87
N ARG A 36 -36.06 -23.42 12.18
CA ARG A 36 -37.05 -22.65 11.39
C ARG A 36 -36.64 -21.18 11.28
N ASP A 37 -36.25 -20.57 12.40
CA ASP A 37 -35.80 -19.17 12.43
C ASP A 37 -34.60 -18.93 11.52
N LYS A 38 -33.57 -19.79 11.57
CA LYS A 38 -32.35 -19.63 10.75
C LYS A 38 -32.60 -19.88 9.27
N ARG A 39 -33.49 -20.83 8.92
CA ARG A 39 -33.89 -21.08 7.53
C ARG A 39 -34.63 -19.88 6.95
N TYR A 40 -35.60 -19.34 7.68
CA TYR A 40 -36.33 -18.15 7.28
C TYR A 40 -35.42 -16.91 7.23
N ALA A 41 -34.52 -16.75 8.21
CA ALA A 41 -33.56 -15.64 8.24
C ALA A 41 -32.67 -15.61 6.99
N TYR A 42 -32.06 -16.74 6.64
CA TYR A 42 -31.22 -16.84 5.45
C TYR A 42 -32.02 -16.59 4.17
N LYS A 43 -33.23 -17.16 4.10
CA LYS A 43 -34.18 -16.93 3.01
C LYS A 43 -34.43 -15.43 2.83
N LEU A 44 -34.93 -14.75 3.85
CA LEU A 44 -35.20 -13.31 3.77
C LEU A 44 -33.93 -12.49 3.50
N TYR A 45 -32.79 -12.84 4.09
CA TYR A 45 -31.50 -12.20 3.81
C TYR A 45 -31.17 -12.20 2.31
N CYS A 46 -31.27 -13.35 1.64
CA CYS A 46 -31.08 -13.46 0.19
C CYS A 46 -32.05 -12.56 -0.60
N ASP A 47 -33.32 -12.48 -0.17
CA ASP A 47 -34.32 -11.62 -0.79
C ASP A 47 -33.95 -10.13 -0.68
N LEU A 48 -33.46 -9.73 0.50
CA LEU A 48 -33.03 -8.35 0.76
C LEU A 48 -31.81 -7.95 -0.08
N LEU A 49 -30.87 -8.86 -0.31
CA LEU A 49 -29.74 -8.62 -1.22
C LEU A 49 -30.20 -8.40 -2.66
N LEU A 50 -31.13 -9.22 -3.15
CA LEU A 50 -31.70 -9.06 -4.49
C LEU A 50 -32.52 -7.77 -4.59
N LEU A 51 -33.26 -7.41 -3.55
CA LEU A 51 -33.97 -6.14 -3.48
C LEU A 51 -32.99 -4.94 -3.53
N LEU A 52 -31.86 -5.02 -2.82
CA LEU A 52 -30.81 -4.00 -2.89
C LEU A 52 -30.29 -3.84 -4.31
N ILE A 53 -29.92 -4.94 -4.96
CA ILE A 53 -29.48 -4.95 -6.37
C ILE A 53 -30.54 -4.32 -7.28
N ASP A 54 -31.81 -4.70 -7.11
CA ASP A 54 -32.89 -4.20 -7.95
C ASP A 54 -33.15 -2.69 -7.79
N GLN A 55 -33.00 -2.18 -6.57
CA GLN A 55 -33.21 -0.75 -6.27
C GLN A 55 -31.97 0.12 -6.56
N SER A 56 -30.81 -0.49 -6.81
CA SER A 56 -29.50 0.17 -6.97
C SER A 56 -29.06 0.36 -8.44
N GLY A 57 -30.00 0.27 -9.38
CA GLY A 57 -29.72 0.50 -10.79
C GLY A 57 -29.25 -0.74 -11.56
N PHE A 58 -29.28 -1.92 -10.95
CA PHE A 58 -29.20 -3.18 -11.65
C PHE A 58 -30.59 -3.73 -11.95
N LYS A 59 -30.69 -4.57 -12.98
CA LYS A 59 -31.89 -5.32 -13.32
C LYS A 59 -31.54 -6.80 -13.22
N ILE A 60 -32.40 -7.52 -12.53
CA ILE A 60 -32.37 -8.98 -12.51
C ILE A 60 -33.34 -9.44 -13.59
N THR A 61 -32.79 -9.96 -14.69
CA THR A 61 -33.56 -10.47 -15.84
C THR A 61 -33.37 -11.97 -15.95
N ASN A 62 -34.31 -12.66 -16.60
CA ASN A 62 -34.18 -14.07 -16.91
C ASN A 62 -33.95 -14.22 -18.42
N TYR A 63 -32.84 -14.84 -18.81
CA TYR A 63 -32.54 -15.20 -20.19
C TYR A 63 -32.32 -16.71 -20.26
N GLU A 64 -33.13 -17.41 -21.07
CA GLU A 64 -33.05 -18.88 -21.24
C GLU A 64 -33.12 -19.68 -19.92
N GLY A 65 -33.93 -19.21 -18.96
CA GLY A 65 -34.11 -19.86 -17.66
C GLY A 65 -32.97 -19.63 -16.66
N ARG A 66 -31.96 -18.82 -17.02
CA ARG A 66 -30.89 -18.39 -16.11
C ARG A 66 -31.07 -16.91 -15.74
N PRO A 67 -31.04 -16.57 -14.44
CA PRO A 67 -31.04 -15.18 -14.02
C PRO A 67 -29.72 -14.52 -14.40
N ARG A 68 -29.81 -13.27 -14.85
CA ARG A 68 -28.68 -12.38 -15.13
C ARG A 68 -28.87 -11.08 -14.38
N ILE A 69 -27.81 -10.61 -13.75
CA ILE A 69 -27.76 -9.34 -13.04
C ILE A 69 -26.99 -8.36 -13.93
N GLU A 70 -27.70 -7.44 -14.56
CA GLU A 70 -27.14 -6.52 -15.55
C GLU A 70 -27.42 -5.07 -15.16
N ARG A 71 -26.62 -4.12 -15.65
CA ARG A 71 -26.88 -2.69 -15.40
C ARG A 71 -28.15 -2.25 -16.14
N ALA A 72 -29.00 -1.48 -15.48
CA ALA A 72 -30.15 -0.85 -16.12
C ALA A 72 -29.71 0.27 -17.09
N ASP A 73 -30.36 0.38 -18.26
CA ASP A 73 -30.13 1.50 -19.18
C ASP A 73 -30.57 2.84 -18.58
N LYS A 74 -29.71 3.86 -18.75
CA LYS A 74 -29.91 5.29 -18.41
C LYS A 74 -30.25 5.57 -16.95
N ARG A 75 -29.24 5.95 -16.17
CA ARG A 75 -29.37 6.51 -14.82
C ARG A 75 -28.41 7.71 -14.59
N ALA A 76 -28.69 8.52 -13.57
CA ALA A 76 -27.94 9.74 -13.26
C ALA A 76 -26.59 9.43 -12.58
N LYS A 77 -25.74 10.46 -12.41
CA LYS A 77 -24.46 10.34 -11.70
C LYS A 77 -24.71 9.86 -10.24
N ASN A 78 -23.99 8.83 -9.81
CA ASN A 78 -24.11 8.15 -8.50
C ASN A 78 -25.32 7.20 -8.32
N ASP A 79 -26.09 6.90 -9.37
CA ASP A 79 -27.22 5.96 -9.23
C ASP A 79 -26.80 4.48 -9.14
N TYR A 80 -25.52 4.16 -9.43
CA TYR A 80 -24.92 2.85 -9.20
C TYR A 80 -24.06 2.91 -7.94
N THR A 81 -24.51 2.27 -6.88
CA THR A 81 -23.70 2.15 -5.65
C THR A 81 -22.65 1.04 -5.83
N ARG A 82 -21.46 1.23 -5.27
CA ARG A 82 -20.37 0.25 -5.31
C ARG A 82 -20.74 -1.04 -4.59
N ILE A 83 -21.53 -0.96 -3.51
CA ILE A 83 -22.08 -2.14 -2.81
C ILE A 83 -22.86 -3.03 -3.79
N ALA A 84 -23.75 -2.43 -4.57
CA ALA A 84 -24.57 -3.17 -5.53
C ALA A 84 -23.75 -3.76 -6.68
N GLN A 85 -22.73 -3.04 -7.14
CA GLN A 85 -21.81 -3.57 -8.14
C GLN A 85 -21.05 -4.78 -7.60
N ALA A 86 -20.56 -4.72 -6.35
CA ALA A 86 -19.86 -5.83 -5.74
C ALA A 86 -20.76 -7.05 -5.53
N LEU A 87 -22.02 -6.84 -5.10
CA LEU A 87 -23.02 -7.90 -5.03
C LEU A 87 -23.34 -8.47 -6.42
N ALA A 88 -23.54 -7.64 -7.44
CA ALA A 88 -23.84 -8.09 -8.80
C ALA A 88 -22.71 -8.91 -9.43
N SER A 89 -21.47 -8.65 -9.04
CA SER A 89 -20.28 -9.38 -9.48
C SER A 89 -19.92 -10.59 -8.61
N ASN A 90 -20.66 -10.85 -7.52
CA ASN A 90 -20.41 -12.00 -6.65
C ASN A 90 -21.05 -13.27 -7.25
N ASP A 91 -20.29 -14.36 -7.34
CA ASP A 91 -20.72 -15.62 -7.98
C ASP A 91 -21.93 -16.26 -7.29
N ASP A 92 -22.04 -16.13 -5.96
CA ASP A 92 -23.17 -16.67 -5.21
C ASP A 92 -24.48 -15.97 -5.56
N MET A 93 -24.43 -14.70 -6.00
CA MET A 93 -25.63 -13.93 -6.31
C MET A 93 -26.39 -14.48 -7.52
N GLN A 94 -25.72 -15.17 -8.46
CA GLN A 94 -26.42 -15.87 -9.55
C GLN A 94 -27.24 -17.07 -9.02
N ASN A 95 -26.65 -17.86 -8.13
CA ASN A 95 -27.33 -18.99 -7.49
C ASN A 95 -28.48 -18.53 -6.59
N ILE A 96 -28.26 -17.44 -5.85
CA ILE A 96 -29.30 -16.79 -5.04
C ILE A 96 -30.44 -16.30 -5.92
N ALA A 97 -30.16 -15.56 -7.00
CA ALA A 97 -31.18 -15.11 -7.94
C ALA A 97 -31.98 -16.28 -8.56
N LEU A 98 -31.32 -17.42 -8.78
CA LEU A 98 -31.97 -18.62 -9.33
C LEU A 98 -32.91 -19.25 -8.30
N SER A 99 -32.44 -19.44 -7.07
CA SER A 99 -33.22 -20.02 -5.99
C SER A 99 -34.38 -19.12 -5.55
N ARG A 100 -34.24 -17.79 -5.68
CA ARG A 100 -35.22 -16.79 -5.23
C ARG A 100 -36.01 -16.14 -6.36
N ARG A 101 -36.14 -16.85 -7.49
CA ARG A 101 -36.90 -16.39 -8.65
C ARG A 101 -38.35 -15.97 -8.32
N SER A 102 -39.03 -16.73 -7.46
CA SER A 102 -40.41 -16.42 -7.05
C SER A 102 -40.54 -15.07 -6.36
N PHE A 103 -39.54 -14.70 -5.54
CA PHE A 103 -39.51 -13.39 -4.89
C PHE A 103 -39.28 -12.26 -5.90
N ILE A 104 -38.35 -12.43 -6.85
CA ILE A 104 -38.10 -11.46 -7.92
C ILE A 104 -39.36 -11.21 -8.76
N GLU A 105 -40.09 -12.28 -9.11
CA GLU A 105 -41.35 -12.19 -9.84
C GLU A 105 -42.44 -11.49 -9.02
N ALA A 106 -42.53 -11.76 -7.72
CA ALA A 106 -43.44 -11.08 -6.80
C ALA A 106 -43.12 -9.59 -6.59
N LEU A 107 -41.85 -9.18 -6.73
CA LEU A 107 -41.43 -7.78 -6.68
C LEU A 107 -41.80 -6.98 -7.93
N ALA A 108 -41.96 -7.62 -9.08
CA ALA A 108 -42.22 -6.96 -10.36
C ALA A 108 -43.36 -5.91 -10.33
N PRO A 109 -44.57 -6.18 -9.76
CA PRO A 109 -45.64 -5.19 -9.71
C PRO A 109 -45.34 -3.97 -8.82
N MET A 110 -44.49 -4.12 -7.80
CA MET A 110 -44.18 -3.04 -6.85
C MET A 110 -42.88 -2.28 -7.18
N ARG A 111 -42.06 -2.79 -8.12
CA ARG A 111 -40.73 -2.25 -8.46
C ARG A 111 -40.71 -0.75 -8.75
N LEU A 112 -41.59 -0.27 -9.63
CA LEU A 112 -41.67 1.15 -10.02
C LEU A 112 -42.02 2.05 -8.83
N ARG A 113 -42.90 1.57 -7.95
CA ARG A 113 -43.33 2.30 -6.76
C ARG A 113 -42.22 2.37 -5.71
N LEU A 114 -41.53 1.26 -5.47
CA LEU A 114 -40.39 1.19 -4.57
C LEU A 114 -39.24 2.10 -5.05
N ASP A 115 -38.90 2.06 -6.35
CA ASP A 115 -37.85 2.92 -6.93
C ASP A 115 -38.20 4.41 -6.79
N ALA A 116 -39.47 4.77 -7.02
CA ALA A 116 -39.96 6.13 -6.82
C ALA A 116 -39.88 6.56 -5.34
N ALA A 117 -40.22 5.68 -4.41
CA ALA A 117 -40.12 5.95 -2.97
C ALA A 117 -38.67 6.16 -2.52
N VAL A 118 -37.75 5.31 -2.98
CA VAL A 118 -36.30 5.44 -2.73
C VAL A 118 -35.79 6.78 -3.25
N LYS A 119 -36.05 7.11 -4.52
CA LYS A 119 -35.61 8.37 -5.15
C LYS A 119 -36.24 9.62 -4.52
N ALA A 120 -37.44 9.49 -3.95
CA ALA A 120 -38.11 10.59 -3.27
C ALA A 120 -37.51 10.90 -1.88
N SER A 121 -36.80 9.95 -1.27
CA SER A 121 -36.26 10.09 0.08
C SER A 121 -35.19 11.17 0.22
N SER A 122 -35.09 11.77 1.40
CA SER A 122 -34.08 12.78 1.71
C SER A 122 -32.67 12.21 1.59
N ILE A 123 -32.44 11.02 2.15
CA ILE A 123 -31.11 10.40 2.16
C ILE A 123 -30.61 10.07 0.74
N TYR A 124 -31.48 9.60 -0.15
CA TYR A 124 -31.12 9.38 -1.56
C TYR A 124 -30.83 10.70 -2.29
N LYS A 125 -31.64 11.74 -2.05
CA LYS A 125 -31.42 13.07 -2.64
C LYS A 125 -30.11 13.70 -2.16
N GLU A 126 -29.76 13.54 -0.88
CA GLU A 126 -28.49 14.01 -0.33
C GLU A 126 -27.30 13.28 -0.94
N TYR A 127 -27.37 11.94 -1.01
CA TYR A 127 -26.32 11.12 -1.61
C TYR A 127 -26.13 11.43 -3.11
N SER A 128 -27.20 11.47 -3.89
CA SER A 128 -27.14 11.71 -5.35
C SER A 128 -26.65 13.12 -5.71
N ARG A 129 -26.87 14.12 -4.85
CA ARG A 129 -26.46 15.52 -5.08
C ARG A 129 -25.07 15.85 -4.52
N LYS A 130 -24.36 14.89 -3.91
CA LYS A 130 -23.04 15.11 -3.32
C LYS A 130 -22.05 15.57 -4.39
N LYS A 131 -21.42 16.73 -4.17
CA LYS A 131 -20.46 17.34 -5.12
C LYS A 131 -19.14 16.57 -5.17
N THR A 132 -18.71 16.06 -4.02
CA THR A 132 -17.58 15.14 -3.88
C THR A 132 -18.05 13.70 -4.08
N ALA A 133 -17.15 12.82 -4.52
CA ALA A 133 -17.45 11.39 -4.62
C ALA A 133 -17.85 10.87 -3.23
N PRO A 134 -18.97 10.15 -3.08
CA PRO A 134 -19.37 9.59 -1.78
C PRO A 134 -18.31 8.65 -1.23
N GLU A 135 -18.16 8.62 0.09
CA GLU A 135 -17.37 7.63 0.79
C GLU A 135 -18.13 6.30 0.89
N ILE A 136 -17.44 5.24 1.30
CA ILE A 136 -18.03 3.90 1.36
C ILE A 136 -18.97 3.79 2.56
N GLY A 137 -18.61 4.43 3.69
CA GLY A 137 -19.49 4.58 4.83
C GLY A 137 -20.80 5.30 4.49
N ASP A 138 -20.77 6.27 3.56
CA ASP A 138 -21.99 6.94 3.09
C ASP A 138 -22.94 5.95 2.39
N GLU A 139 -22.41 5.04 1.58
CA GLU A 139 -23.22 4.03 0.87
C GLU A 139 -23.81 2.98 1.81
N VAL A 140 -23.04 2.54 2.81
CA VAL A 140 -23.55 1.64 3.84
C VAL A 140 -24.69 2.30 4.60
N GLN A 141 -24.50 3.54 5.06
CA GLN A 141 -25.53 4.28 5.79
C GLN A 141 -26.76 4.55 4.91
N LEU A 142 -26.55 4.87 3.64
CA LEU A 142 -27.61 5.02 2.64
C LEU A 142 -28.48 3.76 2.58
N TRP A 143 -27.87 2.59 2.35
CA TRP A 143 -28.61 1.35 2.19
C TRP A 143 -29.26 0.85 3.47
N LYS A 144 -28.60 0.97 4.62
CA LYS A 144 -29.22 0.68 5.92
C LYS A 144 -30.46 1.53 6.14
N THR A 145 -30.37 2.84 5.89
CA THR A 145 -31.51 3.73 6.08
C THR A 145 -32.61 3.45 5.07
N ILE A 146 -32.28 3.26 3.78
CA ILE A 146 -33.27 2.94 2.74
C ILE A 146 -34.01 1.64 3.08
N MET A 147 -33.28 0.60 3.45
CA MET A 147 -33.87 -0.70 3.77
C MET A 147 -34.81 -0.59 4.97
N HIS A 148 -34.34 -0.04 6.09
CA HIS A 148 -35.10 -0.04 7.35
C HIS A 148 -36.23 1.00 7.41
N THR A 149 -36.08 2.13 6.71
CA THR A 149 -37.01 3.27 6.85
C THR A 149 -37.93 3.48 5.66
N ILE A 150 -37.61 2.90 4.49
CA ILE A 150 -38.37 3.08 3.26
C ILE A 150 -38.90 1.75 2.76
N LEU A 151 -38.00 0.84 2.37
CA LEU A 151 -38.39 -0.39 1.68
C LEU A 151 -39.18 -1.31 2.62
N LEU A 152 -38.62 -1.66 3.78
CA LEU A 152 -39.28 -2.55 4.75
C LEU A 152 -40.50 -1.93 5.45
N ARG A 153 -40.75 -0.63 5.25
CA ARG A 153 -41.98 0.03 5.72
C ARG A 153 -43.06 0.07 4.65
N ASP A 154 -42.77 -0.40 3.45
CA ASP A 154 -43.75 -0.48 2.39
C ASP A 154 -44.78 -1.58 2.67
N ARG A 155 -46.07 -1.22 2.57
CA ARG A 155 -47.17 -2.12 2.96
C ARG A 155 -47.26 -3.40 2.12
N GLU A 156 -47.00 -3.32 0.81
CA GLU A 156 -47.11 -4.50 -0.06
C GLU A 156 -45.89 -5.42 0.08
N LEU A 157 -44.69 -4.83 0.24
CA LEU A 157 -43.49 -5.61 0.55
C LEU A 157 -43.58 -6.27 1.92
N ASP A 158 -44.06 -5.53 2.94
CA ASP A 158 -44.30 -6.06 4.28
C ASP A 158 -45.29 -7.22 4.26
N ALA A 159 -46.41 -7.07 3.52
CA ALA A 159 -47.38 -8.15 3.34
C ALA A 159 -46.79 -9.36 2.60
N LEU A 160 -45.94 -9.14 1.59
CA LEU A 160 -45.24 -10.22 0.88
C LEU A 160 -44.31 -11.01 1.80
N ILE A 161 -43.55 -10.31 2.65
CA ILE A 161 -42.64 -10.93 3.64
C ILE A 161 -43.44 -11.74 4.67
N HIS A 162 -44.51 -11.18 5.21
CA HIS A 162 -45.35 -11.85 6.22
C HIS A 162 -46.22 -12.98 5.68
N ALA A 163 -46.44 -13.06 4.36
CA ALA A 163 -47.18 -14.13 3.72
C ALA A 163 -46.40 -15.45 3.62
N ASP A 164 -45.10 -15.44 3.93
CA ASP A 164 -44.28 -16.65 3.93
C ASP A 164 -44.68 -17.61 5.06
N GLU A 165 -44.99 -18.87 4.73
CA GLU A 165 -45.38 -19.88 5.72
C GLU A 165 -44.31 -20.13 6.78
N GLU A 166 -43.03 -19.92 6.44
CA GLU A 166 -41.93 -20.11 7.37
C GLU A 166 -41.64 -18.87 8.23
N PHE A 167 -42.35 -17.75 8.02
CA PHE A 167 -42.14 -16.48 8.71
C PHE A 167 -42.00 -16.66 10.23
N THR A 168 -40.96 -16.04 10.80
CA THR A 168 -40.83 -15.84 12.24
C THR A 168 -40.24 -14.46 12.52
N HIS A 169 -40.69 -13.81 13.60
CA HIS A 169 -40.13 -12.51 14.01
C HIS A 169 -38.64 -12.61 14.35
N VAL A 170 -38.20 -13.70 14.97
CA VAL A 170 -36.78 -13.93 15.29
C VAL A 170 -35.97 -14.07 14.00
N GLY A 171 -36.47 -14.82 13.01
CA GLY A 171 -35.79 -14.96 11.73
C GLY A 171 -35.78 -13.66 10.93
N TYR A 172 -36.82 -12.84 11.02
CA TYR A 172 -36.85 -11.50 10.42
C TYR A 172 -35.74 -10.60 10.97
N GLU A 173 -35.63 -10.47 12.30
CA GLU A 173 -34.56 -9.69 12.94
C GLU A 173 -33.17 -10.23 12.61
N GLN A 174 -33.01 -11.56 12.56
CA GLN A 174 -31.75 -12.20 12.15
C GLN A 174 -31.39 -11.87 10.70
N ALA A 175 -32.35 -11.85 9.77
CA ALA A 175 -32.10 -11.48 8.38
C ALA A 175 -31.60 -10.05 8.24
N LEU A 176 -32.15 -9.12 9.02
CA LEU A 176 -31.67 -7.73 9.04
C LEU A 176 -30.25 -7.62 9.61
N ALA A 177 -29.96 -8.35 10.69
CA ALA A 177 -28.60 -8.42 11.23
C ALA A 177 -27.60 -9.00 10.21
N MET A 178 -28.00 -10.02 9.44
CA MET A 178 -27.20 -10.60 8.36
C MET A 178 -26.94 -9.60 7.22
N LEU A 179 -27.96 -8.84 6.83
CA LEU A 179 -27.81 -7.75 5.86
C LEU A 179 -26.83 -6.68 6.37
N ASP A 180 -26.98 -6.24 7.62
CA ASP A 180 -26.10 -5.25 8.23
C ASP A 180 -24.64 -5.71 8.32
N VAL A 181 -24.41 -6.97 8.67
CA VAL A 181 -23.08 -7.60 8.67
C VAL A 181 -22.48 -7.54 7.26
N THR A 182 -23.24 -7.90 6.24
CA THR A 182 -22.78 -7.90 4.84
C THR A 182 -22.44 -6.48 4.38
N LEU A 183 -23.30 -5.50 4.64
CA LEU A 183 -23.04 -4.10 4.27
C LEU A 183 -21.81 -3.53 4.99
N ASN A 184 -21.62 -3.89 6.27
CA ASN A 184 -20.45 -3.48 7.03
C ASN A 184 -19.17 -4.15 6.53
N ASP A 185 -19.20 -5.44 6.20
CA ASP A 185 -18.07 -6.18 5.64
C ASP A 185 -17.56 -5.51 4.36
N PHE A 186 -18.47 -5.09 3.47
CA PHE A 186 -18.10 -4.30 2.28
C PHE A 186 -17.29 -3.05 2.63
N SER A 187 -17.70 -2.32 3.68
CA SER A 187 -16.98 -1.14 4.14
C SER A 187 -15.60 -1.47 4.68
N THR A 188 -15.47 -2.59 5.38
CA THR A 188 -14.18 -3.05 5.92
C THR A 188 -13.23 -3.45 4.79
N VAL A 189 -13.69 -4.27 3.84
CA VAL A 189 -12.89 -4.76 2.69
C VAL A 189 -12.41 -3.62 1.80
N LYS A 190 -13.26 -2.61 1.55
CA LYS A 190 -12.85 -1.46 0.77
C LYS A 190 -12.07 -0.42 1.59
N GLY A 191 -12.34 -0.32 2.89
CA GLY A 191 -11.55 0.49 3.82
C GLY A 191 -10.10 0.05 3.83
N SER A 192 -9.84 -1.26 3.94
CA SER A 192 -8.49 -1.82 3.93
C SER A 192 -7.74 -1.55 2.62
N LEU A 193 -8.42 -1.55 1.48
CA LEU A 193 -7.81 -1.17 0.19
C LEU A 193 -7.39 0.31 0.14
N ILE A 194 -8.24 1.20 0.67
CA ILE A 194 -7.93 2.65 0.74
C ILE A 194 -6.76 2.87 1.71
N GLU A 195 -6.76 2.19 2.84
CA GLU A 195 -5.67 2.23 3.82
C GLU A 195 -4.37 1.71 3.22
N ALA A 196 -4.39 0.59 2.50
CA ALA A 196 -3.22 0.07 1.80
C ALA A 196 -2.68 1.08 0.77
N ARG A 197 -3.56 1.69 -0.03
CA ARG A 197 -3.14 2.73 -1.00
C ARG A 197 -2.52 3.95 -0.30
N ARG A 198 -3.10 4.40 0.82
CA ARG A 198 -2.53 5.50 1.63
C ARG A 198 -1.20 5.09 2.26
N GLY A 199 -1.10 3.84 2.73
CA GLY A 199 0.11 3.25 3.28
C GLY A 199 1.25 3.25 2.26
N LEU A 200 0.98 2.98 0.98
CA LEU A 200 2.00 3.06 -0.07
C LEU A 200 2.54 4.48 -0.25
N ALA A 201 1.67 5.49 -0.28
CA ALA A 201 2.12 6.88 -0.39
C ALA A 201 2.95 7.30 0.83
N ALA A 202 2.43 6.98 2.03
CA ALA A 202 3.10 7.27 3.30
C ALA A 202 4.45 6.57 3.44
N SER A 203 4.58 5.32 2.97
CA SER A 203 5.86 4.60 3.02
C SER A 203 6.91 5.25 2.13
N LEU A 204 6.53 5.75 0.94
CA LEU A 204 7.40 6.50 0.05
C LEU A 204 7.77 7.89 0.61
N ASP A 205 6.83 8.57 1.29
CA ASP A 205 7.15 9.79 2.05
C ASP A 205 8.19 9.50 3.14
N LYS A 206 8.00 8.41 3.89
CA LYS A 206 8.94 8.00 4.94
C LYS A 206 10.31 7.61 4.41
N SER A 207 10.44 7.00 3.23
CA SER A 207 11.75 6.78 2.61
C SER A 207 12.47 8.12 2.32
N TYR A 208 11.73 9.14 1.87
CA TYR A 208 12.31 10.46 1.61
C TYR A 208 12.69 11.22 2.88
N GLU A 209 11.91 11.03 3.94
CA GLU A 209 12.24 11.48 5.28
C GLU A 209 13.52 10.82 5.80
N LEU A 210 13.69 9.51 5.59
CA LEU A 210 14.89 8.78 5.97
C LEU A 210 16.14 9.32 5.27
N TYR A 211 16.06 9.65 3.97
CA TYR A 211 17.18 10.27 3.26
C TYR A 211 17.64 11.58 3.92
N HIS A 212 16.71 12.47 4.28
CA HIS A 212 17.06 13.71 4.99
C HIS A 212 17.52 13.44 6.42
N SER A 213 16.92 12.48 7.09
CA SER A 213 17.31 12.08 8.45
C SER A 213 18.76 11.58 8.47
N LEU A 214 19.18 10.79 7.48
CA LEU A 214 20.56 10.32 7.35
C LEU A 214 21.54 11.43 6.97
N LEU A 215 21.11 12.47 6.24
CA LEU A 215 21.90 13.68 6.03
C LEU A 215 22.05 14.48 7.33
N GLN A 216 20.95 14.66 8.06
CA GLN A 216 20.91 15.35 9.35
C GLN A 216 21.78 14.64 10.40
N LEU A 217 21.83 13.31 10.39
CA LEU A 217 22.68 12.51 11.27
C LEU A 217 24.15 12.93 11.20
N MET A 218 24.66 13.23 10.00
CA MET A 218 26.05 13.67 9.83
C MET A 218 26.31 15.05 10.45
N ILE A 219 25.33 15.95 10.35
CA ILE A 219 25.38 17.28 10.99
C ILE A 219 25.36 17.11 12.51
N ASP A 220 24.41 16.34 13.05
CA ASP A 220 24.24 16.14 14.49
C ASP A 220 25.46 15.46 15.12
N LEU A 221 26.08 14.49 14.43
CA LEU A 221 27.35 13.88 14.87
C LEU A 221 28.51 14.90 14.91
N THR A 222 28.55 15.84 13.96
CA THR A 222 29.55 16.90 13.93
C THR A 222 29.35 17.89 15.09
N HIS A 223 28.09 18.26 15.37
CA HIS A 223 27.73 19.10 16.50
C HIS A 223 28.01 18.43 17.85
N LEU A 224 27.67 17.14 17.98
CA LEU A 224 28.01 16.37 19.17
C LEU A 224 29.53 16.36 19.39
N ARG A 225 30.32 16.19 18.32
CA ARG A 225 31.78 16.24 18.44
C ARG A 225 32.28 17.62 18.86
N ALA A 226 31.69 18.69 18.34
CA ALA A 226 31.99 20.07 18.76
C ALA A 226 31.76 20.25 20.26
N GLN A 227 30.60 19.81 20.74
CA GLN A 227 30.24 19.85 22.15
C GLN A 227 31.22 19.05 23.01
N GLN A 228 31.59 17.83 22.61
CA GLN A 228 32.56 17.00 23.33
C GLN A 228 33.94 17.67 23.47
N LEU A 229 34.39 18.36 22.43
CA LEU A 229 35.67 19.09 22.47
C LEU A 229 35.60 20.32 23.38
N ASP A 230 34.46 21.01 23.40
CA ASP A 230 34.25 22.15 24.29
C ASP A 230 34.18 21.69 25.76
N GLU A 231 33.42 20.64 26.04
CA GLU A 231 33.35 20.00 27.37
C GLU A 231 34.73 19.55 27.85
N ALA A 232 35.59 19.03 26.95
CA ALA A 232 36.95 18.59 27.29
C ALA A 232 37.84 19.75 27.78
N LYS A 233 37.71 20.96 27.23
CA LYS A 233 38.42 22.17 27.68
C LYS A 233 38.10 22.57 29.11
N HIS A 234 36.92 22.17 29.59
CA HIS A 234 36.40 22.53 30.90
C HIS A 234 36.52 21.40 31.94
N ARG A 235 37.15 20.27 31.59
CA ARG A 235 37.40 19.17 32.52
C ARG A 235 38.43 19.56 33.59
N TYR A 236 38.24 18.98 34.79
CA TYR A 236 39.08 19.22 35.97
C TYR A 236 40.55 18.84 35.77
N ILE A 237 40.83 17.91 34.85
CA ILE A 237 42.17 17.57 34.39
C ILE A 237 42.18 17.75 32.86
N THR A 238 42.71 18.87 32.42
CA THR A 238 42.80 19.27 31.01
C THR A 238 44.22 19.03 30.50
N THR A 239 44.37 18.25 29.43
CA THR A 239 45.66 18.05 28.74
C THR A 239 45.97 19.19 27.78
N HIS A 240 47.19 19.26 27.24
CA HIS A 240 47.54 20.25 26.21
C HIS A 240 46.67 20.11 24.95
N ASP A 241 46.37 18.86 24.57
CA ASP A 241 45.54 18.52 23.43
C ASP A 241 44.06 18.86 23.68
N ASP A 242 43.59 18.81 24.94
CA ASP A 242 42.23 19.26 25.29
C ASP A 242 42.09 20.78 25.19
N LEU A 243 43.15 21.54 25.52
CA LEU A 243 43.16 23.01 25.41
C LEU A 243 43.29 23.49 23.96
N ASN A 244 43.96 22.70 23.11
CA ASN A 244 44.19 23.02 21.70
C ASN A 244 43.74 21.86 20.80
N PRO A 245 42.43 21.53 20.81
CA PRO A 245 41.95 20.37 20.08
C PRO A 245 42.06 20.62 18.57
N ASN A 246 42.37 19.54 17.84
CA ASN A 246 42.31 19.57 16.39
C ASN A 246 40.85 19.71 15.93
N MET A 247 40.49 20.89 15.42
CA MET A 247 39.12 21.25 15.02
C MET A 247 38.71 20.69 13.64
N ARG A 248 39.61 20.02 12.93
CA ARG A 248 39.41 19.61 11.51
C ARG A 248 38.12 18.83 11.23
N PHE A 249 37.68 17.97 12.16
CA PHE A 249 36.43 17.24 11.98
C PHE A 249 35.21 18.15 12.14
N VAL A 250 35.25 19.06 13.11
CA VAL A 250 34.13 19.96 13.44
C VAL A 250 34.03 21.11 12.42
N GLU A 251 35.15 21.52 11.84
CA GLU A 251 35.23 22.53 10.80
C GLU A 251 35.14 21.93 9.38
N ASN A 252 34.64 20.70 9.25
CA ASN A 252 34.50 20.02 7.96
C ASN A 252 33.60 20.83 7.02
N LYS A 253 34.17 21.23 5.87
CA LYS A 253 33.53 22.17 4.94
C LYS A 253 32.33 21.55 4.23
N PHE A 254 32.32 20.23 4.05
CA PHE A 254 31.18 19.52 3.47
C PHE A 254 29.96 19.59 4.39
N ILE A 255 30.13 19.33 5.69
CA ILE A 255 29.03 19.41 6.66
C ILE A 255 28.46 20.82 6.74
N LYS A 256 29.32 21.83 6.78
CA LYS A 256 28.88 23.22 6.72
C LYS A 256 28.07 23.52 5.45
N ALA A 257 28.54 23.06 4.28
CA ALA A 257 27.84 23.25 3.01
C ALA A 257 26.50 22.50 2.94
N LEU A 258 26.37 21.37 3.64
CA LEU A 258 25.14 20.60 3.76
C LEU A 258 24.13 21.28 4.70
N GLU A 259 24.59 21.79 5.85
CA GLU A 259 23.78 22.52 6.81
C GLU A 259 23.24 23.83 6.23
N GLU A 260 24.07 24.58 5.50
CA GLU A 260 23.69 25.84 4.83
C GLU A 260 22.94 25.62 3.50
N ASN A 261 22.65 24.37 3.11
CA ASN A 261 21.98 24.07 1.86
C ASN A 261 20.52 24.53 1.88
N GLU A 262 20.11 25.27 0.83
CA GLU A 262 18.75 25.81 0.71
C GLU A 262 17.67 24.72 0.76
N ASP A 263 17.85 23.62 0.01
CA ASP A 263 16.85 22.55 -0.04
C ASP A 263 16.76 21.80 1.31
N MET A 264 17.90 21.61 2.00
CA MET A 264 17.93 21.02 3.35
C MET A 264 17.18 21.91 4.35
N CYS A 265 17.50 23.21 4.35
CA CYS A 265 16.87 24.20 5.22
C CYS A 265 15.36 24.29 4.97
N ASP A 266 14.94 24.28 3.70
CA ASP A 266 13.52 24.34 3.36
C ASP A 266 12.78 23.07 3.78
N TYR A 267 13.38 21.89 3.59
CA TYR A 267 12.79 20.64 4.05
C TYR A 267 12.62 20.60 5.57
N LEU A 268 13.65 21.00 6.34
CA LEU A 268 13.62 20.98 7.80
C LEU A 268 12.64 21.98 8.42
N LYS A 269 12.24 23.04 7.69
CA LYS A 269 11.17 23.96 8.14
C LYS A 269 9.82 23.26 8.20
N ASP A 270 9.53 22.43 7.20
CA ASP A 270 8.25 21.73 7.09
C ASP A 270 8.26 20.42 7.88
N ILE A 271 9.39 19.72 7.90
CA ILE A 271 9.56 18.43 8.57
C ILE A 271 10.84 18.50 9.44
N PRO A 272 10.72 18.93 10.70
CA PRO A 272 11.84 18.99 11.63
C PRO A 272 12.39 17.58 11.89
N LEU A 273 13.70 17.41 11.69
CA LEU A 273 14.43 16.17 11.95
C LEU A 273 15.60 16.47 12.90
N SER A 274 15.83 15.59 13.86
CA SER A 274 16.92 15.71 14.83
C SER A 274 17.21 14.36 15.44
N TRP A 275 18.49 14.02 15.57
CA TRP A 275 18.95 12.84 16.29
C TRP A 275 19.31 13.13 17.75
N VAL A 276 19.16 14.38 18.21
CA VAL A 276 19.56 14.80 19.56
C VAL A 276 18.78 14.04 20.64
N ASP A 277 17.53 13.67 20.38
CA ASP A 277 16.71 12.87 21.31
C ASP A 277 17.23 11.42 21.42
N GLU A 278 18.00 10.95 20.42
CA GLU A 278 18.68 9.66 20.38
C GLU A 278 20.16 9.77 20.84
N ASP A 279 20.40 10.50 21.95
CA ASP A 279 21.74 10.82 22.47
C ASP A 279 22.62 9.56 22.67
N VAL A 280 22.02 8.44 23.10
CA VAL A 280 22.75 7.16 23.25
C VAL A 280 23.27 6.67 21.90
N THR A 281 22.44 6.70 20.87
CA THR A 281 22.79 6.28 19.50
C THR A 281 23.87 7.19 18.93
N LEU A 282 23.69 8.50 19.03
CA LEU A 282 24.69 9.48 18.58
C LEU A 282 26.04 9.30 19.27
N ARG A 283 26.07 9.14 20.60
CA ARG A 283 27.33 8.94 21.35
C ARG A 283 28.04 7.64 20.95
N ARG A 284 27.30 6.55 20.76
CA ARG A 284 27.86 5.26 20.34
C ARG A 284 28.41 5.32 18.92
N LEU A 285 27.66 5.90 17.98
CA LEU A 285 28.11 6.13 16.61
C LEU A 285 29.35 7.02 16.59
N MET A 286 29.37 8.12 17.34
CA MET A 286 30.52 9.02 17.40
C MET A 286 31.77 8.31 17.97
N ALA A 287 31.60 7.45 18.98
CA ALA A 287 32.70 6.64 19.51
C ALA A 287 33.27 5.69 18.45
N LYS A 288 32.41 5.00 17.68
CA LYS A 288 32.83 4.14 16.56
C LYS A 288 33.52 4.94 15.45
N ILE A 289 33.03 6.14 15.14
CA ILE A 289 33.66 7.03 14.17
C ILE A 289 35.07 7.41 14.61
N ILE A 290 35.27 7.83 15.87
CA ILE A 290 36.59 8.22 16.39
C ILE A 290 37.58 7.05 16.34
N ASP A 291 37.12 5.83 16.58
CA ASP A 291 37.97 4.64 16.55
C ASP A 291 38.28 4.15 15.13
N SER A 292 37.51 4.57 14.13
CA SER A 292 37.70 4.13 12.74
C SER A 292 39.03 4.57 12.12
N GLU A 293 39.56 3.75 11.22
CA GLU A 293 40.77 4.07 10.45
C GLU A 293 40.58 5.32 9.57
N ALA A 294 39.40 5.48 8.98
CA ALA A 294 39.06 6.63 8.14
C ALA A 294 39.19 7.96 8.90
N TYR A 295 38.63 8.02 10.12
CA TYR A 295 38.73 9.20 10.98
C TYR A 295 40.18 9.46 11.41
N LYS A 296 40.89 8.44 11.90
CA LYS A 296 42.29 8.56 12.35
C LYS A 296 43.21 9.05 11.22
N LYS A 297 43.05 8.52 10.01
CA LYS A 297 43.77 8.95 8.80
C LYS A 297 43.45 10.39 8.42
N TYR A 298 42.18 10.77 8.42
CA TYR A 298 41.77 12.14 8.12
C TYR A 298 42.31 13.16 9.14
N MET A 299 42.28 12.82 10.43
CA MET A 299 42.79 13.70 11.51
C MET A 299 44.31 13.85 11.53
N SER A 300 45.05 12.88 10.96
CA SER A 300 46.52 12.90 10.88
C SER A 300 47.08 13.48 9.58
N ALA A 301 46.23 13.75 8.57
CA ALA A 301 46.66 14.37 7.31
C ALA A 301 47.29 15.76 7.56
N PRO A 302 48.27 16.22 6.76
CA PRO A 302 48.86 17.54 6.93
C PRO A 302 47.90 18.66 6.52
N ASP A 303 47.12 18.45 5.46
CA ASP A 303 46.10 19.38 4.95
C ASP A 303 44.93 18.59 4.35
N VAL A 304 43.74 19.19 4.31
CA VAL A 304 42.52 18.60 3.74
C VAL A 304 41.77 19.62 2.89
N ASP A 305 41.42 19.20 1.67
CA ASP A 305 40.56 19.96 0.78
C ASP A 305 39.10 19.53 0.90
N PHE A 306 38.20 20.23 0.20
CA PHE A 306 36.77 19.92 0.23
C PHE A 306 36.45 18.50 -0.27
N ALA A 307 37.26 17.96 -1.18
CA ALA A 307 37.08 16.59 -1.67
C ALA A 307 37.45 15.58 -0.59
N ALA A 308 38.52 15.82 0.17
CA ALA A 308 38.88 15.00 1.33
C ALA A 308 37.82 15.05 2.44
N ASP A 309 37.19 16.21 2.67
CA ASP A 309 36.08 16.37 3.60
C ASP A 309 34.86 15.50 3.21
N CYS A 310 34.53 15.48 1.92
CA CYS A 310 33.48 14.63 1.37
C CYS A 310 33.85 13.14 1.46
N GLU A 311 35.09 12.78 1.12
CA GLU A 311 35.57 11.40 1.13
C GLU A 311 35.58 10.81 2.54
N LEU A 312 35.91 11.60 3.56
CA LEU A 312 35.76 11.19 4.95
C LEU A 312 34.34 10.71 5.23
N TRP A 313 33.34 11.57 4.96
CA TRP A 313 31.95 11.24 5.24
C TRP A 313 31.44 10.11 4.37
N ALA A 314 31.84 10.01 3.11
CA ALA A 314 31.52 8.87 2.27
C ALA A 314 32.07 7.55 2.86
N SER A 315 33.30 7.56 3.36
CA SER A 315 33.92 6.40 4.00
C SER A 315 33.24 6.06 5.32
N LEU A 316 33.06 7.02 6.23
CA LEU A 316 32.41 6.80 7.52
C LEU A 316 30.98 6.29 7.34
N PHE A 317 30.24 6.89 6.42
CA PHE A 317 28.87 6.51 6.16
C PHE A 317 28.76 5.05 5.70
N LYS A 318 29.66 4.65 4.79
CA LYS A 318 29.71 3.29 4.25
C LYS A 318 30.22 2.25 5.25
N THR A 319 31.24 2.55 6.04
CA THR A 319 31.94 1.54 6.85
C THR A 319 31.58 1.55 8.33
N VAL A 320 30.95 2.61 8.82
CA VAL A 320 30.61 2.78 10.24
C VAL A 320 29.11 2.98 10.43
N ILE A 321 28.50 3.91 9.69
CA ILE A 321 27.12 4.34 9.94
C ILE A 321 26.12 3.28 9.45
N ILE A 322 26.19 2.87 8.18
CA ILE A 322 25.24 1.90 7.61
C ILE A 322 25.37 0.50 8.23
N GLU A 323 26.56 0.14 8.70
CA GLU A 323 26.85 -1.15 9.35
C GLU A 323 26.61 -1.12 10.87
N SER A 324 26.02 -0.05 11.42
CA SER A 324 25.79 0.10 12.86
C SER A 324 24.46 -0.51 13.29
N ASP A 325 24.54 -1.51 14.17
CA ASP A 325 23.39 -2.08 14.86
C ASP A 325 22.60 -1.02 15.65
N GLU A 326 23.29 -0.04 16.25
CA GLU A 326 22.64 1.04 17.00
C GLU A 326 21.82 1.95 16.10
N LEU A 327 22.30 2.24 14.88
CA LEU A 327 21.51 2.98 13.91
C LEU A 327 20.29 2.15 13.48
N ALA A 328 20.47 0.85 13.22
CA ALA A 328 19.37 -0.04 12.87
C ALA A 328 18.30 -0.04 13.97
N GLU A 329 18.68 -0.28 15.22
CA GLU A 329 17.79 -0.25 16.41
C GLU A 329 17.03 1.08 16.54
N ALA A 330 17.73 2.21 16.39
CA ALA A 330 17.12 3.54 16.49
C ALA A 330 16.18 3.85 15.31
N LEU A 331 16.41 3.29 14.13
CA LEU A 331 15.51 3.43 13.01
C LEU A 331 14.25 2.59 13.18
N GLU A 332 14.37 1.37 13.74
CA GLU A 332 13.21 0.50 14.01
C GLU A 332 12.25 1.16 15.01
N SER A 333 12.81 1.82 16.04
CA SER A 333 12.00 2.49 17.07
C SER A 333 11.26 3.73 16.54
N GLN A 334 11.85 4.44 15.58
CA GLN A 334 11.29 5.67 15.02
C GLN A 334 10.23 5.42 13.94
N SER A 335 10.44 4.42 13.07
CA SER A 335 9.53 4.19 11.95
C SER A 335 9.61 2.76 11.42
N VAL A 336 8.46 2.09 11.39
CA VAL A 336 8.29 0.75 10.81
C VAL A 336 8.66 0.71 9.31
N TYR A 337 8.64 1.86 8.62
CA TYR A 337 8.93 1.92 7.18
C TYR A 337 10.42 2.04 6.83
N TRP A 338 11.29 2.34 7.79
CA TRP A 338 12.66 2.77 7.52
C TRP A 338 13.67 1.63 7.37
N ASN A 339 13.51 0.54 8.11
CA ASN A 339 14.53 -0.52 8.20
C ASN A 339 14.92 -1.09 6.84
N ASP A 340 13.94 -1.34 5.98
CA ASP A 340 14.19 -1.92 4.66
C ASP A 340 14.77 -0.91 3.66
N ASP A 341 14.66 0.39 3.96
CA ASP A 341 15.05 1.47 3.05
C ASP A 341 16.47 1.97 3.32
N VAL A 342 17.06 1.65 4.47
CA VAL A 342 18.37 2.19 4.92
C VAL A 342 19.45 2.01 3.88
N THR A 343 19.59 0.81 3.32
CA THR A 343 20.60 0.50 2.31
C THR A 343 20.40 1.33 1.03
N ILE A 344 19.14 1.44 0.58
CA ILE A 344 18.80 2.19 -0.63
C ILE A 344 18.99 3.70 -0.40
N MET A 345 18.48 4.23 0.71
CA MET A 345 18.63 5.63 1.08
C MET A 345 20.09 5.99 1.31
N GLY A 346 20.85 5.10 1.91
CA GLY A 346 22.29 5.24 2.07
C GLY A 346 23.01 5.39 0.73
N SER A 347 22.60 4.65 -0.31
CA SER A 347 23.15 4.83 -1.66
C SER A 347 22.88 6.24 -2.23
N PHE A 348 21.73 6.84 -1.90
CA PHE A 348 21.39 8.20 -2.30
C PHE A 348 22.12 9.27 -1.47
N VAL A 349 22.38 9.00 -0.19
CA VAL A 349 23.27 9.83 0.64
C VAL A 349 24.67 9.84 0.04
N LEU A 350 25.26 8.67 -0.27
CA LEU A 350 26.56 8.57 -0.93
C LEU A 350 26.59 9.29 -2.29
N LYS A 351 25.51 9.18 -3.07
CA LYS A 351 25.37 9.93 -4.33
C LYS A 351 25.35 11.45 -4.09
N THR A 352 24.70 11.90 -3.02
CA THR A 352 24.64 13.32 -2.63
C THR A 352 26.02 13.83 -2.25
N ILE A 353 26.74 13.10 -1.37
CA ILE A 353 28.13 13.43 -1.01
C ILE A 353 28.99 13.55 -2.27
N LYS A 354 28.85 12.63 -3.22
CA LYS A 354 29.57 12.68 -4.50
C LYS A 354 29.18 13.89 -5.36
N ILE A 355 27.93 14.34 -5.35
CA ILE A 355 27.52 15.56 -6.05
C ILE A 355 28.20 16.78 -5.43
N PHE A 356 28.21 16.91 -4.10
CA PHE A 356 28.92 17.97 -3.39
C PHE A 356 30.42 17.98 -3.76
N ALA A 357 31.09 16.83 -3.68
CA ALA A 357 32.51 16.71 -4.00
C ALA A 357 32.86 17.21 -5.42
N ASN A 358 31.93 17.08 -6.37
CA ASN A 358 32.12 17.48 -7.76
C ASN A 358 31.57 18.88 -8.11
N ALA A 359 30.93 19.57 -7.16
CA ALA A 359 30.25 20.84 -7.42
C ALA A 359 31.21 22.01 -7.69
N LYS A 360 32.48 21.90 -7.25
CA LYS A 360 33.52 22.93 -7.44
C LYS A 360 33.07 24.34 -7.03
N GLY A 361 32.30 24.45 -5.95
CA GLY A 361 31.77 25.71 -5.42
C GLY A 361 30.45 26.18 -6.06
N ALA A 362 29.88 25.43 -7.00
CA ALA A 362 28.52 25.70 -7.48
C ALA A 362 27.47 25.31 -6.43
N PRO A 363 26.31 26.00 -6.39
CA PRO A 363 25.18 25.59 -5.56
C PRO A 363 24.75 24.15 -5.89
N VAL A 364 24.58 23.34 -4.85
CA VAL A 364 24.12 21.96 -4.97
C VAL A 364 22.64 21.88 -4.65
N LYS A 365 21.87 21.21 -5.51
CA LYS A 365 20.49 20.82 -5.21
C LYS A 365 20.46 19.40 -4.67
N LEU A 366 19.67 19.16 -3.62
CA LEU A 366 19.45 17.83 -3.08
C LEU A 366 18.62 16.99 -4.07
N LEU A 367 18.64 15.67 -3.86
CA LEU A 367 17.92 14.78 -4.76
C LEU A 367 16.40 14.97 -4.56
N PRO A 368 15.63 15.28 -5.62
CA PRO A 368 14.18 15.40 -5.49
C PRO A 368 13.58 14.03 -5.14
N LYS A 369 12.43 14.00 -4.46
CA LYS A 369 11.74 12.75 -4.08
C LYS A 369 11.59 11.82 -5.27
N PHE A 370 10.92 12.27 -6.33
CA PHE A 370 10.79 11.56 -7.61
C PHE A 370 11.66 12.22 -8.67
N LYS A 371 12.09 11.43 -9.67
CA LYS A 371 12.82 11.97 -10.82
C LYS A 371 11.91 12.81 -11.71
N ASP A 372 10.70 12.33 -11.94
CA ASP A 372 9.68 12.92 -12.81
C ASP A 372 8.29 12.44 -12.39
N LEU A 373 7.25 12.99 -13.04
CA LEU A 373 5.85 12.62 -12.82
C LEU A 373 5.52 11.17 -13.21
N GLU A 374 6.34 10.53 -14.06
CA GLU A 374 6.14 9.14 -14.44
C GLU A 374 6.49 8.24 -13.26
N ASP A 375 7.64 8.46 -12.62
CA ASP A 375 8.06 7.74 -11.43
C ASP A 375 7.12 7.99 -10.24
N GLU A 376 6.60 9.21 -10.06
CA GLU A 376 5.59 9.49 -9.02
C GLU A 376 4.31 8.67 -9.21
N ARG A 377 3.85 8.52 -10.46
CA ARG A 377 2.62 7.79 -10.79
C ARG A 377 2.82 6.28 -10.89
N PHE A 378 4.07 5.83 -11.00
CA PHE A 378 4.42 4.42 -11.23
C PHE A 378 3.87 3.51 -10.13
N GLY A 379 4.15 3.84 -8.85
CA GLY A 379 3.74 3.02 -7.71
C GLY A 379 2.23 2.84 -7.57
N PRO A 380 1.44 3.93 -7.50
CA PRO A 380 -0.02 3.84 -7.43
C PRO A 380 -0.65 3.10 -8.61
N ARG A 381 -0.11 3.26 -9.83
CA ARG A 381 -0.61 2.54 -11.02
C ARG A 381 -0.28 1.06 -10.97
N LEU A 382 0.93 0.70 -10.54
CA LEU A 382 1.36 -0.69 -10.45
C LEU A 382 0.55 -1.44 -9.38
N PHE A 383 0.36 -0.82 -8.22
CA PHE A 383 -0.49 -1.35 -7.14
C PHE A 383 -1.93 -1.59 -7.63
N GLU A 384 -2.52 -0.61 -8.33
CA GLU A 384 -3.89 -0.75 -8.85
C GLU A 384 -3.99 -1.84 -9.93
N ALA A 385 -3.01 -1.93 -10.82
CA ALA A 385 -2.98 -2.94 -11.88
C ALA A 385 -2.88 -4.35 -11.31
N ALA A 386 -2.05 -4.55 -10.27
CA ALA A 386 -1.90 -5.84 -9.59
C ALA A 386 -3.21 -6.27 -8.90
N ILE A 387 -3.92 -5.35 -8.24
CA ILE A 387 -5.18 -5.66 -7.55
C ILE A 387 -6.33 -5.89 -8.53
N SER A 388 -6.43 -5.05 -9.57
CA SER A 388 -7.58 -5.08 -10.48
C SER A 388 -7.64 -6.34 -11.33
N ASN A 389 -6.51 -6.98 -11.58
CA ASN A 389 -6.38 -8.17 -12.43
C ASN A 389 -5.77 -9.36 -11.67
N GLN A 390 -5.87 -9.35 -10.33
CA GLN A 390 -5.22 -10.34 -9.49
C GLN A 390 -5.62 -11.77 -9.88
N ASP A 391 -6.91 -12.04 -10.06
CA ASP A 391 -7.41 -13.38 -10.39
C ASP A 391 -6.87 -13.89 -11.73
N GLU A 392 -6.74 -12.99 -12.71
CA GLU A 392 -6.14 -13.30 -14.02
C GLU A 392 -4.65 -13.62 -13.87
N TYR A 393 -3.90 -12.81 -13.13
CA TYR A 393 -2.47 -13.04 -12.90
C TYR A 393 -2.23 -14.31 -12.10
N ARG A 394 -3.12 -14.60 -11.14
CA ARG A 394 -3.11 -15.83 -10.37
C ARG A 394 -3.32 -17.06 -11.24
N ALA A 395 -4.31 -17.01 -12.14
CA ALA A 395 -4.56 -18.09 -13.09
C ALA A 395 -3.34 -18.34 -14.00
N MET A 396 -2.67 -17.29 -14.49
CA MET A 396 -1.44 -17.43 -15.29
C MET A 396 -0.29 -18.11 -14.51
N ILE A 397 -0.15 -17.79 -13.23
CA ILE A 397 0.83 -18.42 -12.34
C ILE A 397 0.48 -19.91 -12.15
N ASP A 398 -0.77 -20.21 -11.83
CA ASP A 398 -1.24 -21.58 -11.56
C ASP A 398 -1.14 -22.46 -12.82
N GLU A 399 -1.45 -21.95 -14.02
CA GLU A 399 -1.23 -22.64 -15.29
C GLU A 399 0.24 -23.03 -15.48
N CYS A 400 1.15 -22.08 -15.26
CA CYS A 400 2.58 -22.34 -15.40
C CYS A 400 3.08 -23.34 -14.34
N LEU A 401 2.55 -23.30 -13.12
CA LEU A 401 2.89 -24.25 -12.05
C LEU A 401 2.47 -25.68 -12.38
N VAL A 402 1.37 -25.89 -13.11
CA VAL A 402 0.93 -27.23 -13.55
C VAL A 402 1.83 -27.76 -14.67
N GLU A 403 2.27 -26.90 -15.59
CA GLU A 403 3.16 -27.29 -16.70
C GLU A 403 4.58 -27.62 -16.25
N SER A 404 5.01 -27.00 -15.16
CA SER A 404 6.35 -27.15 -14.61
C SER A 404 6.32 -28.15 -13.45
N ARG A 405 7.33 -29.02 -13.32
CA ARG A 405 7.39 -30.02 -12.23
C ARG A 405 7.76 -29.39 -10.88
N TRP A 406 7.26 -28.20 -10.58
CA TRP A 406 7.47 -27.54 -9.30
C TRP A 406 6.44 -28.05 -8.29
N ASP A 407 6.86 -28.22 -7.05
CA ASP A 407 6.03 -28.70 -5.94
C ASP A 407 5.08 -27.57 -5.49
N PRO A 408 3.76 -27.63 -5.78
CA PRO A 408 2.82 -26.54 -5.49
C PRO A 408 2.67 -26.30 -3.98
N ASP A 409 2.90 -27.33 -3.16
CA ASP A 409 2.76 -27.27 -1.69
C ASP A 409 3.90 -26.47 -1.02
N ARG A 410 4.83 -25.89 -1.80
CA ARG A 410 6.00 -25.13 -1.30
C ARG A 410 6.03 -23.66 -1.71
N LEU A 411 4.99 -23.13 -2.34
CA LEU A 411 4.99 -21.76 -2.83
C LEU A 411 4.83 -20.78 -1.65
N ALA A 412 5.87 -19.99 -1.36
CA ALA A 412 5.76 -18.95 -0.35
C ALA A 412 4.73 -17.90 -0.81
N PHE A 413 3.88 -17.42 0.10
CA PHE A 413 2.90 -16.37 -0.23
C PHE A 413 3.58 -15.11 -0.80
N MET A 414 4.79 -14.77 -0.31
CA MET A 414 5.59 -13.69 -0.86
C MET A 414 5.95 -13.90 -2.35
N ASP A 415 6.27 -15.13 -2.77
CA ASP A 415 6.61 -15.42 -4.17
C ASP A 415 5.42 -15.21 -5.10
N ILE A 416 4.22 -15.55 -4.64
CA ILE A 416 2.97 -15.27 -5.36
C ILE A 416 2.82 -13.77 -5.58
N VAL A 417 2.92 -12.97 -4.52
CA VAL A 417 2.73 -11.52 -4.59
C VAL A 417 3.76 -10.87 -5.51
N ILE A 418 5.02 -11.34 -5.45
CA ILE A 418 6.10 -10.88 -6.34
C ILE A 418 5.75 -11.20 -7.80
N LEU A 419 5.30 -12.43 -8.11
CA LEU A 419 4.90 -12.81 -9.47
C LEU A 419 3.70 -11.99 -9.97
N GLU A 420 2.65 -11.84 -9.17
CA GLU A 420 1.46 -11.04 -9.51
C GLU A 420 1.86 -9.59 -9.84
N THR A 421 2.75 -9.01 -9.02
CA THR A 421 3.24 -7.64 -9.25
C THR A 421 4.10 -7.55 -10.51
N ALA A 422 4.96 -8.55 -10.78
CA ALA A 422 5.79 -8.60 -11.97
C ALA A 422 4.95 -8.73 -13.25
N ILE A 423 3.92 -9.58 -13.24
CA ILE A 423 2.97 -9.73 -14.36
C ILE A 423 2.23 -8.42 -14.60
N ALA A 424 1.78 -7.76 -13.53
CA ALA A 424 1.17 -6.44 -13.61
C ALA A 424 2.11 -5.43 -14.30
N GLU A 425 3.40 -5.43 -13.96
CA GLU A 425 4.38 -4.56 -14.62
C GLU A 425 4.56 -4.92 -16.11
N LEU A 426 4.72 -6.20 -16.41
CA LEU A 426 4.93 -6.69 -17.78
C LEU A 426 3.81 -6.26 -18.72
N LEU A 427 2.55 -6.36 -18.26
CA LEU A 427 1.37 -6.11 -19.10
C LEU A 427 0.97 -4.64 -19.16
N ASN A 428 1.24 -3.84 -18.12
CA ASN A 428 0.72 -2.48 -18.01
C ASN A 428 1.75 -1.37 -18.26
N PHE A 429 3.04 -1.71 -18.37
CA PHE A 429 4.14 -0.74 -18.51
C PHE A 429 5.04 -1.07 -19.70
N GLU A 430 4.61 -0.65 -20.90
CA GLU A 430 5.32 -0.89 -22.16
C GLU A 430 6.72 -0.28 -22.22
N SER A 431 6.96 0.83 -21.52
CA SER A 431 8.26 1.52 -21.51
C SER A 431 9.37 0.75 -20.76
N ILE A 432 9.01 -0.29 -20.01
CA ILE A 432 9.96 -1.08 -19.21
C ILE A 432 10.29 -2.38 -19.96
N PRO A 433 11.56 -2.63 -20.34
CA PRO A 433 11.96 -3.87 -21.02
C PRO A 433 11.68 -5.12 -20.18
N THR A 434 11.33 -6.22 -20.83
CA THR A 434 10.96 -7.48 -20.16
C THR A 434 12.08 -8.00 -19.25
N ILE A 435 13.32 -7.97 -19.74
CA ILE A 435 14.49 -8.42 -18.97
C ILE A 435 14.75 -7.59 -17.73
N VAL A 436 14.44 -6.28 -17.77
CA VAL A 436 14.58 -5.39 -16.61
C VAL A 436 13.56 -5.81 -15.56
N THR A 437 12.29 -6.00 -15.93
CA THR A 437 11.28 -6.48 -15.00
C THR A 437 11.70 -7.81 -14.35
N ILE A 438 12.15 -8.79 -15.13
CA ILE A 438 12.60 -10.08 -14.59
C ILE A 438 13.72 -9.89 -13.56
N ASN A 439 14.78 -9.16 -13.92
CA ASN A 439 15.93 -8.97 -13.03
C ASN A 439 15.54 -8.27 -11.72
N GLU A 440 14.74 -7.21 -11.80
CA GLU A 440 14.34 -6.42 -10.63
C GLU A 440 13.49 -7.25 -9.65
N TYR A 441 12.51 -8.01 -10.15
CA TYR A 441 11.69 -8.86 -9.28
C TYR A 441 12.43 -10.11 -8.77
N THR A 442 13.44 -10.59 -9.49
CA THR A 442 14.35 -11.62 -8.97
C THR A 442 15.18 -11.11 -7.78
N GLU A 443 15.71 -9.90 -7.84
CA GLU A 443 16.44 -9.30 -6.72
C GLU A 443 15.52 -9.05 -5.51
N ILE A 444 14.29 -8.58 -5.75
CA ILE A 444 13.27 -8.43 -4.69
C ILE A 444 13.00 -9.79 -4.01
N ALA A 445 12.89 -10.87 -4.79
CA ALA A 445 12.67 -12.20 -4.25
C ALA A 445 13.85 -12.74 -3.43
N ASN A 446 15.09 -12.44 -3.85
CA ASN A 446 16.29 -12.78 -3.08
C ASN A 446 16.33 -12.07 -1.73
N TYR A 447 15.75 -10.87 -1.64
CA TYR A 447 15.76 -10.06 -0.43
C TYR A 447 14.61 -10.41 0.53
N TYR A 448 13.39 -10.62 0.02
CA TYR A 448 12.17 -10.72 0.86
C TYR A 448 11.60 -12.13 1.03
N SER A 449 12.06 -13.11 0.27
CA SER A 449 11.46 -14.45 0.27
C SER A 449 12.47 -15.51 0.73
N THR A 450 12.38 -16.74 0.21
CA THR A 450 13.26 -17.84 0.62
C THR A 450 14.60 -17.81 -0.16
N PRO A 451 15.68 -18.44 0.34
CA PRO A 451 16.96 -18.50 -0.37
C PRO A 451 16.92 -19.10 -1.78
N LYS A 452 15.84 -19.80 -2.16
CA LYS A 452 15.65 -20.38 -3.50
C LYS A 452 14.69 -19.57 -4.37
N SER A 453 14.04 -18.54 -3.81
CA SER A 453 12.97 -17.82 -4.48
C SER A 453 13.45 -17.05 -5.70
N GLY A 454 14.64 -16.44 -5.70
CA GLY A 454 15.13 -15.74 -6.90
C GLY A 454 15.26 -16.64 -8.14
N GLN A 455 15.77 -17.86 -7.98
CA GLN A 455 15.85 -18.82 -9.10
C GLN A 455 14.45 -19.27 -9.56
N PHE A 456 13.55 -19.49 -8.61
CA PHE A 456 12.17 -19.87 -8.88
C PHE A 456 11.42 -18.76 -9.64
N ILE A 457 11.41 -17.53 -9.13
CA ILE A 457 10.79 -16.36 -9.74
C ILE A 457 11.33 -16.13 -11.14
N THR A 458 12.65 -16.21 -11.33
CA THR A 458 13.28 -16.10 -12.65
C THR A 458 12.69 -17.12 -13.62
N GLY A 459 12.68 -18.40 -13.24
CA GLY A 459 12.17 -19.48 -14.09
C GLY A 459 10.69 -19.32 -14.44
N MET A 460 9.86 -18.96 -13.45
CA MET A 460 8.43 -18.71 -13.64
C MET A 460 8.17 -17.52 -14.58
N LEU A 461 8.86 -16.39 -14.38
CA LEU A 461 8.68 -15.22 -15.23
C LEU A 461 9.09 -15.49 -16.68
N TYR A 462 10.16 -16.25 -16.93
CA TYR A 462 10.51 -16.66 -18.29
C TYR A 462 9.43 -17.54 -18.93
N ALA A 463 8.84 -18.47 -18.19
CA ALA A 463 7.75 -19.30 -18.68
C ALA A 463 6.50 -18.47 -19.00
N ILE A 464 6.09 -17.59 -18.08
CA ILE A 464 4.95 -16.68 -18.26
C ILE A 464 5.17 -15.76 -19.46
N VAL A 465 6.33 -15.12 -19.57
CA VAL A 465 6.68 -14.26 -20.71
C VAL A 465 6.58 -15.01 -22.03
N ASN A 466 7.08 -16.24 -22.09
CA ASN A 466 7.00 -17.07 -23.30
C ASN A 466 5.55 -17.39 -23.67
N ASN A 467 4.70 -17.73 -22.69
CA ASN A 467 3.29 -18.01 -22.91
C ASN A 467 2.53 -16.74 -23.36
N LEU A 468 2.78 -15.59 -22.73
CA LEU A 468 2.20 -14.30 -23.12
C LEU A 468 2.61 -13.86 -24.53
N LYS A 469 3.87 -14.09 -24.93
CA LYS A 469 4.36 -13.82 -26.30
C LYS A 469 3.71 -14.76 -27.32
N LYS A 470 3.56 -16.05 -27.02
CA LYS A 470 2.87 -17.01 -27.90
C LYS A 470 1.39 -16.67 -28.10
N ALA A 471 0.73 -16.17 -27.06
CA ALA A 471 -0.67 -15.73 -27.11
C ALA A 471 -0.86 -14.37 -27.81
N GLY A 472 0.22 -13.64 -28.13
CA GLY A 472 0.16 -12.31 -28.71
C GLY A 472 -0.30 -11.22 -27.74
N ILE A 473 -0.34 -11.52 -26.44
CA ILE A 473 -0.75 -10.59 -25.37
C ILE A 473 0.40 -9.63 -25.03
N LEU A 474 1.64 -10.15 -25.00
CA LEU A 474 2.85 -9.36 -24.76
C LEU A 474 3.62 -9.13 -26.06
N VAL A 475 3.74 -7.87 -26.47
CA VAL A 475 4.38 -7.47 -27.74
C VAL A 475 5.77 -6.84 -27.55
N LYS A 476 6.15 -6.49 -26.31
CA LYS A 476 7.44 -5.85 -26.00
C LYS A 476 8.59 -6.86 -25.88
N GLU A 477 9.81 -6.42 -26.18
CA GLU A 477 11.02 -7.25 -26.12
C GLU A 477 11.43 -7.64 -24.70
#